data_AF-A0A2S7ZN13-F1
#
_entry.id   AF-A0A2S7ZN13-F1
#
_cell.length_a   1.000
_cell.length_b   1.000
_cell.length_c   1.000
_cell.angle_alpha   90.00
_cell.angle_beta   90.00
_cell.angle_gamma   90.00
#
_symmetry.space_group_name_H-M   'P 1'
#
loop_
_entity.id
_entity.type
_entity.pdbx_description
1 polymer ?
#
loop_
_entity_poly.entity_id
_entity_poly.type
_entity_poly.pdbx_seq_one_letter_code
_entity_poly.pdbx_strand_id
1 'polypeptide(L)'
;MNKNIILAPESVIDSNGVACGDHLVINSYVEDSNFYFSFHGQSCNLAMSVAKDLELKLSGKNILHVKKEVQNIIDNNYFSYKKLFHIQDINRHGCLSLPVELLLKAAEKSSITIKSCDNNQGISLACDACVSTKNFQWKNESKVPPTINTARKIVSGINSLDDSREILFQKLGLCILSKEEQKLFLENLTTISDEDMKLIKKLRLAVPFYNNANKYDLKLDSKIIELAVKQIVSLNIANTEINIIDDYINDKKLKVSKVKGGVTNTYYPKDTYRVHMDFDYLAYNFDDAYNLINFLVENRGFKFSFNGSVPFSFKAVYFKDEEVLNGHIHLEKILQNKYQVIVDINMGGFPLGRTQLIPFIPKDGLSIEEVSCITISHVFKHETVYMKDINDLYYMLQNKNFNWKYFRDLTSYYELTDYYNYIYHFLSKIADFPIKKSSNSIYSSLNRKLNMWPYSFKSHFYLKLLLLCTNNKKIFGYKKGIEETIQQLCNNMNLLDSHKYRKICNYMNTRVYLYPILLFNNLLRNMKPNNLIEYIDLNIYKYKNLLILPIGIFMLQDGNKSITHHKLNQEISELIEILGVDLTNCDFDFYIESRKDLWLY
;
A
#
# COMPACT_ATOMS: atom_id res chain seq x y z
N MET A 1 6.26 -31.74 -18.07
CA MET A 1 6.82 -30.65 -17.24
C MET A 1 6.06 -30.64 -15.92
N ASN A 2 6.56 -31.33 -14.88
CA ASN A 2 5.99 -31.24 -13.54
C ASN A 2 6.73 -30.11 -12.81
N LYS A 3 6.21 -28.89 -12.87
CA LYS A 3 6.56 -27.90 -11.85
C LYS A 3 5.82 -28.33 -10.58
N ASN A 4 6.53 -28.62 -9.50
CA ASN A 4 5.92 -28.74 -8.16
C ASN A 4 5.52 -27.32 -7.72
N ILE A 5 4.43 -26.80 -8.29
CA ILE A 5 3.98 -25.45 -8.02
C ILE A 5 3.25 -25.45 -6.68
N ILE A 6 3.77 -24.68 -5.72
CA ILE A 6 3.00 -24.35 -4.52
C ILE A 6 2.02 -23.24 -4.88
N LEU A 7 0.75 -23.63 -5.04
CA LEU A 7 -0.38 -22.71 -5.12
C LEU A 7 -0.60 -22.08 -3.73
N ALA A 8 -0.87 -20.78 -3.67
CA ALA A 8 -1.16 -20.06 -2.43
C ALA A 8 -0.11 -20.25 -1.30
N PRO A 9 1.16 -19.84 -1.51
CA PRO A 9 2.19 -19.98 -0.48
C PRO A 9 1.87 -19.18 0.80
N GLU A 10 2.41 -19.57 1.96
CA GLU A 10 2.39 -18.74 3.18
C GLU A 10 3.55 -17.75 3.23
N SER A 11 4.62 -18.05 2.53
CA SER A 11 5.83 -17.26 2.49
C SER A 11 6.44 -17.34 1.11
N VAL A 12 6.87 -16.19 0.62
CA VAL A 12 7.70 -16.03 -0.58
C VAL A 12 8.95 -15.30 -0.14
N ILE A 13 10.11 -15.90 -0.40
CA ILE A 13 11.41 -15.29 -0.09
C ILE A 13 12.27 -15.33 -1.34
N ASP A 14 12.86 -14.19 -1.64
CA ASP A 14 13.74 -14.01 -2.79
C ASP A 14 15.20 -13.91 -2.37
N SER A 15 16.08 -14.45 -3.19
CA SER A 15 17.52 -14.22 -3.13
C SER A 15 17.86 -12.78 -3.53
N ASN A 16 18.72 -12.13 -2.76
CA ASN A 16 19.38 -10.92 -3.24
C ASN A 16 20.47 -11.37 -4.21
N GLY A 17 20.36 -10.98 -5.49
CA GLY A 17 21.22 -11.45 -6.58
C GLY A 17 22.68 -11.67 -6.17
N VAL A 18 23.12 -12.93 -6.21
CA VAL A 18 24.51 -13.32 -5.91
C VAL A 18 25.43 -12.77 -7.02
N ALA A 19 26.74 -12.69 -6.79
CA ALA A 19 27.72 -12.09 -7.70
C ALA A 19 27.64 -12.54 -9.19
N CYS A 20 27.07 -13.71 -9.49
CA CYS A 20 26.84 -14.20 -10.86
C CYS A 20 25.50 -13.77 -11.50
N GLY A 21 24.65 -13.02 -10.79
CA GLY A 21 23.30 -12.64 -11.22
C GLY A 21 22.21 -13.68 -10.91
N ASP A 22 22.52 -14.73 -10.15
CA ASP A 22 21.55 -15.77 -9.78
C ASP A 22 20.38 -15.18 -8.99
N HIS A 23 19.17 -15.53 -9.42
CA HIS A 23 17.89 -15.18 -8.81
C HIS A 23 17.07 -16.45 -8.54
N LEU A 24 16.86 -16.75 -7.27
CA LEU A 24 16.05 -17.86 -6.77
C LEU A 24 15.00 -17.34 -5.79
N VAL A 25 13.79 -17.84 -5.96
CA VAL A 25 12.65 -17.60 -5.09
C VAL A 25 12.24 -18.93 -4.49
N ILE A 26 11.96 -18.93 -3.18
CA ILE A 26 11.36 -20.06 -2.48
C ILE A 26 9.93 -19.71 -2.07
N ASN A 27 8.99 -20.54 -2.50
CA ASN A 27 7.62 -20.51 -1.99
C ASN A 27 7.48 -21.60 -0.93
N SER A 28 6.81 -21.32 0.18
CA SER A 28 6.62 -22.33 1.23
C SER A 28 5.34 -22.16 2.03
N TYR A 29 4.87 -23.25 2.64
CA TYR A 29 3.80 -23.26 3.64
C TYR A 29 4.01 -24.35 4.70
N VAL A 30 3.35 -24.21 5.86
CA VAL A 30 3.36 -25.18 6.96
C VAL A 30 1.96 -25.75 7.20
N GLU A 31 1.84 -27.07 7.11
CA GLU A 31 0.61 -27.79 7.47
C GLU A 31 0.98 -28.90 8.47
N ASP A 32 0.30 -28.94 9.61
CA ASP A 32 0.52 -29.94 10.67
C ASP A 32 2.00 -30.13 11.10
N SER A 33 2.77 -29.03 11.09
CA SER A 33 4.22 -28.99 11.40
C SER A 33 5.14 -29.56 10.33
N ASN A 34 4.60 -30.03 9.21
CA ASN A 34 5.36 -30.34 8.00
C ASN A 34 5.57 -29.06 7.19
N PHE A 35 6.78 -28.92 6.64
CA PHE A 35 7.19 -27.76 5.87
C PHE A 35 7.29 -28.13 4.39
N TYR A 36 6.42 -27.55 3.59
CA TYR A 36 6.37 -27.76 2.14
C TYR A 36 6.97 -26.54 1.46
N PHE A 37 7.87 -26.76 0.52
CA PHE A 37 8.52 -25.68 -0.23
C PHE A 37 8.86 -26.11 -1.66
N SER A 38 9.04 -25.12 -2.53
CA SER A 38 9.46 -25.26 -3.93
C SER A 38 10.32 -24.07 -4.34
N PHE A 39 11.29 -24.31 -5.23
CA PHE A 39 12.16 -23.26 -5.76
C PHE A 39 11.85 -22.93 -7.23
N HIS A 40 11.96 -21.65 -7.57
CA HIS A 40 11.81 -21.11 -8.93
C HIS A 40 12.74 -19.91 -9.12
N GLY A 41 12.87 -19.42 -10.36
CA GLY A 41 13.71 -18.27 -10.70
C GLY A 41 14.74 -18.56 -11.79
N GLN A 42 15.53 -17.55 -12.13
CA GLN A 42 16.61 -17.63 -13.11
C GLN A 42 17.96 -17.71 -12.40
N SER A 43 18.53 -18.91 -12.32
CA SER A 43 19.84 -19.14 -11.71
C SER A 43 20.67 -20.12 -12.52
N CYS A 44 21.97 -20.16 -12.23
CA CYS A 44 22.87 -21.11 -12.85
C CYS A 44 22.49 -22.57 -12.53
N ASN A 45 22.91 -23.49 -13.40
CA ASN A 45 22.59 -24.92 -13.28
C ASN A 45 22.98 -25.53 -11.94
N LEU A 46 24.05 -25.03 -11.30
CA LEU A 46 24.49 -25.51 -10.00
C LEU A 46 23.47 -25.16 -8.91
N ALA A 47 23.12 -23.88 -8.80
CA ALA A 47 22.14 -23.41 -7.81
C ALA A 47 20.80 -24.13 -7.97
N MET A 48 20.33 -24.27 -9.22
CA MET A 48 19.10 -24.99 -9.52
C MET A 48 19.17 -26.50 -9.19
N SER A 49 20.34 -27.13 -9.35
CA SER A 49 20.51 -28.55 -9.01
C SER A 49 20.50 -28.79 -7.51
N VAL A 50 21.16 -27.93 -6.73
CA VAL A 50 21.11 -27.96 -5.26
C VAL A 50 19.67 -27.72 -4.78
N ALA A 51 18.97 -26.73 -5.34
CA ALA A 51 17.58 -26.42 -5.02
C ALA A 51 16.65 -27.63 -5.21
N LYS A 52 16.76 -28.32 -6.36
CA LYS A 52 15.99 -29.54 -6.65
C LYS A 52 16.30 -30.69 -5.70
N ASP A 53 17.57 -30.89 -5.33
CA ASP A 53 17.96 -31.95 -4.39
C ASP A 53 17.39 -31.69 -2.99
N LEU A 54 17.43 -30.43 -2.53
CA LEU A 54 16.81 -30.02 -1.26
C LEU A 54 15.30 -30.26 -1.28
N GLU A 55 14.62 -29.84 -2.34
CA GLU A 55 13.17 -30.03 -2.49
C GLU A 55 12.78 -31.51 -2.42
N LEU A 56 13.46 -32.37 -3.17
CA LEU A 56 13.21 -33.80 -3.19
C LEU A 56 13.42 -34.49 -1.83
N LYS A 57 14.41 -34.05 -1.06
CA LYS A 57 14.76 -34.70 0.22
C LYS A 57 13.96 -34.18 1.41
N LEU A 58 13.68 -32.89 1.43
CA LEU A 58 13.25 -32.19 2.64
C LEU A 58 11.83 -31.61 2.56
N SER A 59 11.27 -31.37 1.37
CA SER A 59 9.91 -30.85 1.25
C SER A 59 8.88 -31.86 1.79
N GLY A 60 7.94 -31.38 2.60
CA GLY A 60 6.94 -32.20 3.29
C GLY A 60 7.43 -32.90 4.56
N LYS A 61 8.70 -32.70 4.97
CA LYS A 61 9.22 -33.20 6.25
C LYS A 61 8.86 -32.24 7.39
N ASN A 62 8.99 -32.72 8.63
CA ASN A 62 8.80 -31.89 9.82
C ASN A 62 9.76 -30.69 9.81
N ILE A 63 9.26 -29.49 10.11
CA ILE A 63 10.04 -28.23 10.00
C ILE A 63 11.31 -28.22 10.87
N LEU A 64 11.28 -28.86 12.05
CA LEU A 64 12.46 -28.96 12.92
C LEU A 64 13.53 -29.87 12.32
N HIS A 65 13.11 -30.93 11.64
CA HIS A 65 14.03 -31.80 10.90
C HIS A 65 14.66 -31.07 9.72
N VAL A 66 13.87 -30.33 8.93
CA VAL A 66 14.39 -29.51 7.82
C VAL A 66 15.46 -28.53 8.30
N LYS A 67 15.17 -27.77 9.37
CA LYS A 67 16.15 -26.83 9.95
C LYS A 67 17.45 -27.51 10.37
N LYS A 68 17.36 -28.66 11.04
CA LYS A 68 18.53 -29.41 11.49
C LYS A 68 19.39 -29.88 10.31
N GLU A 69 18.79 -30.44 9.27
CA GLU A 69 19.51 -30.91 8.08
C GLU A 69 20.16 -29.74 7.32
N VAL A 70 19.45 -28.62 7.18
CA VAL A 70 19.99 -27.40 6.54
C VAL A 70 21.16 -26.83 7.32
N GLN A 71 21.06 -26.75 8.66
CA GLN A 71 22.15 -26.29 9.50
C GLN A 71 23.37 -27.23 9.41
N ASN A 72 23.15 -28.55 9.40
CA ASN A 72 24.23 -29.53 9.21
C ASN A 72 24.96 -29.34 7.87
N ILE A 73 24.26 -28.96 6.79
CA ILE A 73 24.88 -28.66 5.50
C ILE A 73 25.80 -27.44 5.61
N ILE A 74 25.34 -26.38 6.27
CA ILE A 74 26.10 -25.13 6.48
C ILE A 74 27.32 -25.38 7.37
N ASP A 75 27.14 -26.04 8.51
CA ASP A 75 28.19 -26.31 9.50
C ASP A 75 29.31 -27.20 8.93
N ASN A 76 28.95 -28.15 8.06
CA ASN A 76 29.93 -28.98 7.33
C ASN A 76 30.51 -28.27 6.09
N ASN A 77 30.39 -26.94 6.00
CA ASN A 77 30.87 -26.12 4.89
C ASN A 77 30.45 -26.70 3.52
N TYR A 78 29.20 -27.16 3.43
CA TYR A 78 28.57 -27.67 2.23
C TYR A 78 29.32 -28.87 1.59
N PHE A 79 30.04 -29.65 2.39
CA PHE A 79 30.91 -30.73 1.92
C PHE A 79 30.19 -31.76 1.03
N SER A 80 28.97 -32.16 1.40
CA SER A 80 28.16 -33.10 0.62
C SER A 80 27.89 -32.61 -0.80
N TYR A 81 27.52 -31.34 -0.96
CA TYR A 81 27.25 -30.74 -2.27
C TYR A 81 28.53 -30.44 -3.05
N LYS A 82 29.60 -30.00 -2.39
CA LYS A 82 30.91 -29.84 -3.04
C LYS A 82 31.39 -31.17 -3.65
N LYS A 83 31.19 -32.28 -2.94
CA LYS A 83 31.51 -33.63 -3.43
C LYS A 83 30.56 -34.06 -4.56
N LEU A 84 29.25 -33.88 -4.38
CA LEU A 84 28.22 -34.29 -5.34
C LEU A 84 28.35 -33.59 -6.69
N PHE A 85 28.67 -32.31 -6.70
CA PHE A 85 28.78 -31.49 -7.91
C PHE A 85 30.23 -31.21 -8.35
N HIS A 86 31.21 -31.91 -7.75
CA HIS A 86 32.64 -31.80 -8.08
C HIS A 86 33.17 -30.35 -8.08
N ILE A 87 32.76 -29.53 -7.11
CA ILE A 87 33.13 -28.12 -7.04
C ILE A 87 34.51 -27.99 -6.39
N GLN A 88 35.48 -27.54 -7.19
CA GLN A 88 36.85 -27.26 -6.73
C GLN A 88 37.14 -25.75 -6.60
N ASP A 89 36.30 -24.89 -7.21
CA ASP A 89 36.50 -23.44 -7.28
C ASP A 89 35.73 -22.69 -6.17
N ILE A 90 36.43 -21.80 -5.45
CA ILE A 90 35.88 -20.91 -4.43
C ILE A 90 34.85 -19.93 -5.03
N ASN A 91 35.00 -19.54 -6.29
CA ASN A 91 34.12 -18.57 -6.97
C ASN A 91 32.69 -19.08 -7.17
N ARG A 92 32.44 -20.38 -7.03
CA ARG A 92 31.11 -21.02 -7.17
C ARG A 92 30.41 -21.24 -5.84
N HIS A 93 31.03 -20.85 -4.73
CA HIS A 93 30.49 -21.05 -3.39
C HIS A 93 29.14 -20.37 -3.21
N GLY A 94 28.98 -19.12 -3.67
CA GLY A 94 27.71 -18.39 -3.55
C GLY A 94 26.56 -19.06 -4.31
N CYS A 95 26.83 -19.68 -5.47
CA CYS A 95 25.81 -20.41 -6.22
C CYS A 95 25.35 -21.68 -5.48
N LEU A 96 26.24 -22.29 -4.68
CA LEU A 96 25.95 -23.48 -3.89
C LEU A 96 25.30 -23.13 -2.54
N SER A 97 25.69 -22.04 -1.90
CA SER A 97 25.14 -21.64 -0.61
C SER A 97 23.74 -21.04 -0.75
N LEU A 98 23.48 -20.35 -1.86
CA LEU A 98 22.23 -19.60 -2.06
C LEU A 98 20.95 -20.41 -1.80
N PRO A 99 20.73 -21.60 -2.41
CA PRO A 99 19.50 -22.36 -2.16
C PRO A 99 19.37 -22.83 -0.71
N VAL A 100 20.50 -23.13 -0.06
CA VAL A 100 20.56 -23.63 1.32
C VAL A 100 20.22 -22.51 2.31
N GLU A 101 20.85 -21.35 2.14
CA GLU A 101 20.59 -20.15 2.95
C GLU A 101 19.15 -19.66 2.80
N LEU A 102 18.64 -19.68 1.56
CA LEU A 102 17.25 -19.30 1.27
C LEU A 102 16.25 -20.25 1.94
N LEU A 103 16.52 -21.56 1.94
CA LEU A 103 15.70 -22.55 2.65
C LEU A 103 15.72 -22.36 4.16
N LEU A 104 16.90 -22.09 4.75
CA LEU A 104 17.01 -21.82 6.19
C LEU A 104 16.16 -20.61 6.57
N LYS A 105 16.31 -19.50 5.83
CA LYS A 105 15.55 -18.26 6.04
C LYS A 105 14.04 -18.51 5.95
N ALA A 106 13.58 -19.33 5.00
CA ALA A 106 12.18 -19.70 4.87
C ALA A 106 11.68 -20.53 6.07
N ALA A 107 12.41 -21.57 6.47
CA ALA A 107 12.05 -22.39 7.61
C ALA A 107 12.06 -21.59 8.93
N GLU A 108 13.00 -20.66 9.11
CA GLU A 108 13.05 -19.75 10.26
C GLU A 108 11.83 -18.84 10.31
N LYS A 109 11.51 -18.18 9.20
CA LYS A 109 10.35 -17.29 9.08
C LYS A 109 9.03 -18.02 9.33
N SER A 110 8.89 -19.26 8.85
CA SER A 110 7.70 -20.10 9.05
C SER A 110 7.58 -20.69 10.46
N SER A 111 8.66 -20.74 11.24
CA SER A 111 8.62 -21.20 12.65
C SER A 111 8.31 -20.08 13.64
N ILE A 112 8.40 -18.83 13.20
CA ILE A 112 7.91 -17.69 13.94
C ILE A 112 6.40 -17.71 13.71
N THR A 113 5.67 -18.26 14.69
CA THR A 113 4.31 -17.81 15.02
C THR A 113 4.31 -16.33 14.76
N ILE A 114 3.60 -15.86 13.72
CA ILE A 114 3.54 -14.44 13.42
C ILE A 114 2.92 -13.82 14.66
N LYS A 115 3.78 -13.33 15.57
CA LYS A 115 3.39 -12.42 16.62
C LYS A 115 2.64 -11.36 15.87
N SER A 116 1.33 -11.31 16.15
CA SER A 116 0.44 -10.27 15.71
C SER A 116 1.25 -8.99 15.61
N CYS A 117 1.47 -8.52 14.39
CA CYS A 117 2.17 -7.27 14.14
C CYS A 117 1.67 -6.26 15.16
N ASP A 118 2.64 -5.61 15.79
CA ASP A 118 2.56 -4.91 17.05
C ASP A 118 1.18 -4.37 17.40
N ASN A 119 0.86 -4.54 18.69
CA ASN A 119 -0.12 -3.77 19.43
C ASN A 119 0.26 -2.26 19.42
N ASN A 120 0.36 -1.65 18.24
CA ASN A 120 0.13 -0.23 18.08
C ASN A 120 -1.35 -0.02 18.35
N GLN A 121 -1.60 0.07 19.66
CA GLN A 121 -2.73 0.62 20.37
C GLN A 121 -3.79 1.18 19.42
N GLY A 122 -4.95 0.50 19.37
CA GLY A 122 -6.08 0.78 18.47
C GLY A 122 -6.68 2.19 18.61
N ILE A 123 -5.91 3.19 18.21
CA ILE A 123 -6.16 4.63 18.29
C ILE A 123 -5.72 5.22 16.94
N SER A 124 -6.40 4.85 15.86
CA SER A 124 -6.16 5.47 14.56
C SER A 124 -7.45 5.61 13.77
N LEU A 125 -7.69 6.81 13.26
CA LEU A 125 -8.71 7.11 12.25
C LEU A 125 -8.09 7.17 10.84
N ALA A 126 -6.90 6.58 10.63
CA ALA A 126 -6.35 6.42 9.28
C ALA A 126 -7.35 5.68 8.37
N CYS A 127 -7.26 5.95 7.07
CA CYS A 127 -8.02 5.23 6.05
C CYS A 127 -7.65 3.74 6.10
N ASP A 128 -8.62 2.86 5.85
CA ASP A 128 -8.42 1.41 5.90
C ASP A 128 -7.39 0.91 4.86
N ALA A 129 -7.11 1.72 3.82
CA ALA A 129 -6.02 1.47 2.87
C ALA A 129 -4.62 1.53 3.50
N CYS A 130 -4.49 2.16 4.66
CA CYS A 130 -3.21 2.39 5.36
C CYS A 130 -2.96 1.37 6.48
N VAL A 131 -3.88 0.43 6.70
CA VAL A 131 -3.73 -0.62 7.72
C VAL A 131 -3.01 -1.81 7.07
N SER A 132 -1.98 -2.33 7.73
CA SER A 132 -1.24 -3.51 7.24
C SER A 132 -2.17 -4.70 7.08
N THR A 133 -2.05 -5.42 5.97
CA THR A 133 -2.79 -6.67 5.77
C THR A 133 -2.45 -7.69 6.83
N LYS A 134 -3.46 -8.47 7.21
CA LYS A 134 -3.22 -9.68 8.00
C LYS A 134 -2.67 -10.74 7.07
N ASN A 135 -1.53 -11.31 7.42
CA ASN A 135 -0.99 -12.47 6.73
C ASN A 135 -2.04 -13.58 6.69
N PHE A 136 -2.06 -14.34 5.59
CA PHE A 136 -2.94 -15.49 5.49
C PHE A 136 -2.46 -16.55 6.51
N GLN A 137 -3.28 -16.84 7.51
CA GLN A 137 -2.98 -17.82 8.55
C GLN A 137 -3.79 -19.09 8.29
N TRP A 138 -3.11 -20.20 8.01
CA TRP A 138 -3.73 -21.50 7.81
C TRP A 138 -4.10 -22.19 9.15
N LYS A 139 -3.47 -21.77 10.25
CA LYS A 139 -3.72 -22.32 11.58
C LYS A 139 -4.75 -21.48 12.34
N ASN A 140 -5.70 -22.18 12.94
CA ASN A 140 -6.58 -21.64 13.98
C ASN A 140 -5.76 -21.40 15.26
N GLU A 141 -4.95 -20.35 15.29
CA GLU A 141 -4.53 -19.82 16.58
C GLU A 141 -5.76 -19.24 17.28
N SER A 142 -5.95 -19.64 18.54
CA SER A 142 -6.98 -19.10 19.42
C SER A 142 -6.99 -17.59 19.28
N LYS A 143 -8.00 -17.05 18.61
CA LYS A 143 -8.21 -15.60 18.47
C LYS A 143 -8.18 -15.04 19.88
N VAL A 144 -7.08 -14.38 20.27
CA VAL A 144 -7.09 -13.56 21.47
C VAL A 144 -8.25 -12.59 21.25
N PRO A 145 -9.29 -12.61 22.09
CA PRO A 145 -10.44 -11.76 21.88
C PRO A 145 -9.94 -10.32 21.78
N PRO A 146 -10.30 -9.59 20.71
CA PRO A 146 -9.82 -8.23 20.52
C PRO A 146 -10.17 -7.44 21.77
N THR A 147 -9.19 -6.71 22.30
CA THR A 147 -9.42 -5.82 23.44
C THR A 147 -10.49 -4.81 23.03
N ILE A 148 -11.68 -4.88 23.62
CA ILE A 148 -12.76 -3.93 23.31
C ILE A 148 -12.32 -2.54 23.80
N ASN A 149 -11.82 -1.74 22.87
CA ASN A 149 -11.52 -0.34 23.13
C ASN A 149 -12.84 0.43 23.12
N THR A 150 -13.21 1.02 24.25
CA THR A 150 -14.34 1.95 24.29
C THR A 150 -13.91 3.29 23.70
N ALA A 151 -14.83 3.99 23.03
CA ALA A 151 -14.58 5.32 22.48
C ALA A 151 -13.96 6.28 23.53
N ARG A 152 -14.37 6.16 24.81
CA ARG A 152 -13.79 6.93 25.92
C ARG A 152 -12.30 6.64 26.12
N LYS A 153 -11.88 5.37 26.11
CA LYS A 153 -10.46 4.98 26.26
C LYS A 153 -9.60 5.51 25.11
N ILE A 154 -10.11 5.42 23.89
CA ILE A 154 -9.42 5.94 22.69
C ILE A 154 -9.24 7.45 22.82
N VAL A 155 -10.32 8.19 23.08
CA VAL A 155 -10.28 9.66 23.21
C VAL A 155 -9.42 10.12 24.38
N SER A 156 -9.35 9.37 25.49
CA SER A 156 -8.45 9.70 26.60
C SER A 156 -6.98 9.49 26.24
N GLY A 157 -6.66 8.41 25.51
CA GLY A 157 -5.29 8.09 25.09
C GLY A 157 -4.70 9.14 24.14
N ILE A 158 -5.53 9.73 23.26
CA ILE A 158 -5.12 10.80 22.34
C ILE A 158 -4.51 12.01 23.05
N ASN A 159 -4.95 12.33 24.27
CA ASN A 159 -4.53 13.56 24.94
C ASN A 159 -3.03 13.61 25.28
N SER A 160 -2.35 12.46 25.31
CA SER A 160 -0.93 12.32 25.65
C SER A 160 -0.03 11.98 24.45
N LEU A 161 -0.54 12.01 23.21
CA LEU A 161 0.21 11.57 22.02
C LEU A 161 0.91 12.69 21.24
N ASP A 162 0.67 13.95 21.57
CA ASP A 162 1.39 15.05 20.91
C ASP A 162 2.86 15.08 21.36
N ASP A 163 3.76 15.11 20.39
CA ASP A 163 5.19 15.33 20.59
C ASP A 163 5.57 16.74 20.11
N SER A 164 6.16 17.54 21.00
CA SER A 164 6.59 18.91 20.70
C SER A 164 7.63 18.97 19.59
N ARG A 165 8.48 17.94 19.47
CA ARG A 165 9.52 17.82 18.45
C ARG A 165 8.93 17.48 17.09
N GLU A 166 7.93 16.59 17.04
CA GLU A 166 7.15 16.30 15.82
C GLU A 166 6.46 17.56 15.31
N ILE A 167 5.80 18.30 16.19
CA ILE A 167 5.12 19.56 15.87
C ILE A 167 6.11 20.58 15.30
N LEU A 168 7.27 20.76 15.95
CA LEU A 168 8.30 21.70 15.49
C LEU A 168 8.80 21.33 14.09
N PHE A 169 9.15 20.06 13.87
CA PHE A 169 9.66 19.60 12.58
C PHE A 169 8.63 19.73 11.47
N GLN A 170 7.36 19.39 11.72
CA GLN A 170 6.28 19.61 10.77
C GLN A 170 6.16 21.10 10.40
N LYS A 171 6.21 22.01 11.38
CA LYS A 171 6.14 23.45 11.14
C LYS A 171 7.29 23.94 10.24
N LEU A 172 8.51 23.45 10.46
CA LEU A 172 9.69 23.76 9.64
C LEU A 172 9.63 23.14 8.24
N GLY A 173 8.70 22.21 7.99
CA GLY A 173 8.49 21.54 6.70
C GLY A 173 7.58 22.30 5.73
N LEU A 174 7.03 23.44 6.15
CA LEU A 174 6.24 24.30 5.26
C LEU A 174 7.11 24.93 4.18
N CYS A 175 6.54 25.11 3.00
CA CYS A 175 7.21 25.73 1.85
C CYS A 175 7.49 27.24 1.98
N ILE A 176 6.87 27.90 2.96
CA ILE A 176 7.09 29.32 3.29
C ILE A 176 7.38 29.41 4.78
N LEU A 177 8.58 29.89 5.12
CA LEU A 177 9.03 30.12 6.48
C LEU A 177 9.20 31.63 6.75
N SER A 178 8.63 32.09 7.87
CA SER A 178 8.90 33.40 8.48
C SER A 178 10.36 33.53 8.93
N LYS A 179 10.79 34.75 9.30
CA LYS A 179 12.16 34.97 9.79
C LYS A 179 12.43 34.26 11.11
N GLU A 180 11.43 34.19 11.98
CA GLU A 180 11.50 33.44 13.23
C GLU A 180 11.61 31.93 12.97
N GLU A 181 10.87 31.40 11.99
CA GLU A 181 10.96 29.99 11.60
C GLU A 181 12.30 29.66 10.92
N GLN A 182 12.85 30.57 10.11
CA GLN A 182 14.20 30.43 9.54
C GLN A 182 15.28 30.35 10.64
N LYS A 183 15.13 31.14 11.72
CA LYS A 183 16.03 31.07 12.87
C LYS A 183 15.90 29.72 13.60
N LEU A 184 14.67 29.28 13.87
CA LEU A 184 14.42 27.97 14.48
C LEU A 184 14.94 26.81 13.63
N PHE A 185 14.85 26.93 12.30
CA PHE A 185 15.40 25.96 11.35
C PHE A 185 16.90 25.76 11.59
N LEU A 186 17.68 26.86 11.60
CA LEU A 186 19.13 26.81 11.82
C LEU A 186 19.50 26.23 13.18
N GLU A 187 18.75 26.60 14.22
CA GLU A 187 18.97 26.12 15.60
C GLU A 187 18.76 24.60 15.75
N ASN A 188 17.83 24.02 14.98
CA ASN A 188 17.38 22.63 15.19
C ASN A 188 17.81 21.65 14.10
N LEU A 189 18.18 22.12 12.90
CA LEU A 189 18.45 21.26 11.73
C LEU A 189 19.89 21.35 11.21
N THR A 190 20.75 22.14 11.85
CA THR A 190 22.19 22.18 11.52
C THR A 190 22.93 20.94 12.00
N THR A 191 22.51 20.38 13.14
CA THR A 191 23.03 19.16 13.74
C THR A 191 21.88 18.39 14.35
N ILE A 192 21.72 17.12 14.00
CA ILE A 192 20.61 16.30 14.48
C ILE A 192 21.04 14.94 15.04
N SER A 193 20.22 14.38 15.92
CA SER A 193 20.41 13.04 16.49
C SER A 193 19.89 11.93 15.56
N ASP A 194 20.19 10.67 15.87
CA ASP A 194 19.62 9.55 15.11
C ASP A 194 18.11 9.36 15.37
N GLU A 195 17.61 9.80 16.53
CA GLU A 195 16.17 9.85 16.82
C GLU A 195 15.47 10.89 15.95
N ASP A 196 16.10 12.06 15.75
CA ASP A 196 15.62 13.06 14.80
C ASP A 196 15.54 12.51 13.39
N MET A 197 16.57 11.78 12.96
CA MET A 197 16.54 11.15 11.64
C MET A 197 15.40 10.15 11.49
N LYS A 198 15.09 9.37 12.52
CA LYS A 198 13.92 8.46 12.51
C LYS A 198 12.62 9.25 12.38
N LEU A 199 12.50 10.37 13.10
CA LEU A 199 11.32 11.23 13.05
C LEU A 199 11.16 11.93 11.69
N ILE A 200 12.25 12.48 11.13
CA ILE A 200 12.28 13.12 9.80
C ILE A 200 11.87 12.13 8.71
N LYS A 201 12.32 10.88 8.79
CA LYS A 201 11.93 9.77 7.91
C LYS A 201 10.43 9.47 8.03
N LYS A 202 9.95 9.19 9.25
CA LYS A 202 8.53 8.96 9.57
C LYS A 202 7.61 10.04 9.02
N LEU A 203 8.01 11.31 9.17
CA LEU A 203 7.24 12.49 8.75
C LEU A 203 7.49 12.92 7.29
N ARG A 204 8.42 12.27 6.61
CA ARG A 204 8.77 12.53 5.20
C ARG A 204 9.26 13.97 4.96
N LEU A 205 10.09 14.49 5.86
CA LEU A 205 10.49 15.91 5.90
C LEU A 205 11.86 16.23 5.27
N ALA A 206 12.65 15.22 4.88
CA ALA A 206 13.99 15.44 4.36
C ALA A 206 14.04 16.39 3.14
N VAL A 207 13.21 16.14 2.12
CA VAL A 207 13.14 17.02 0.94
C VAL A 207 12.49 18.37 1.21
N PRO A 208 11.38 18.49 1.98
CA PRO A 208 10.90 19.78 2.45
C PRO A 208 11.98 20.63 3.11
N PHE A 209 12.80 20.05 4.00
CA PHE A 209 13.91 20.75 4.63
C PHE A 209 15.01 21.12 3.65
N TYR A 210 15.37 20.21 2.73
CA TYR A 210 16.34 20.49 1.67
C TYR A 210 15.90 21.65 0.76
N ASN A 211 14.63 21.69 0.36
CA ASN A 211 14.07 22.78 -0.43
C ASN A 211 14.13 24.12 0.33
N ASN A 212 13.79 24.12 1.63
CA ASN A 212 13.86 25.31 2.47
C ASN A 212 15.31 25.80 2.66
N ALA A 213 16.25 24.88 2.87
CA ALA A 213 17.67 25.20 2.97
C ALA A 213 18.17 25.90 1.71
N ASN A 214 17.85 25.37 0.53
CA ASN A 214 18.23 26.01 -0.74
C ASN A 214 17.52 27.34 -0.98
N LYS A 215 16.20 27.41 -0.70
CA LYS A 215 15.38 28.60 -0.94
C LYS A 215 15.81 29.81 -0.10
N TYR A 216 16.20 29.56 1.15
CA TYR A 216 16.53 30.60 2.12
C TYR A 216 18.02 30.71 2.43
N ASP A 217 18.87 29.96 1.73
CA ASP A 217 20.32 29.86 1.97
C ASP A 217 20.66 29.51 3.44
N LEU A 218 20.01 28.46 3.95
CA LEU A 218 20.17 27.98 5.34
C LEU A 218 21.05 26.73 5.39
N LYS A 219 21.84 26.60 6.46
CA LYS A 219 22.61 25.39 6.74
C LYS A 219 21.70 24.23 7.14
N LEU A 220 22.01 23.03 6.66
CA LEU A 220 21.30 21.79 6.94
C LEU A 220 22.29 20.66 7.22
N ASP A 221 21.97 19.78 8.17
CA ASP A 221 22.78 18.61 8.51
C ASP A 221 22.98 17.69 7.29
N SER A 222 24.21 17.19 7.10
CA SER A 222 24.59 16.34 5.97
C SER A 222 23.77 15.05 5.88
N LYS A 223 23.35 14.46 7.01
CA LYS A 223 22.52 13.25 7.02
C LYS A 223 21.15 13.50 6.37
N ILE A 224 20.58 14.69 6.57
CA ILE A 224 19.30 15.08 5.94
C ILE A 224 19.52 15.28 4.44
N ILE A 225 20.60 15.96 4.06
CA ILE A 225 20.96 16.21 2.66
C ILE A 225 21.15 14.88 1.91
N GLU A 226 21.92 13.94 2.47
CA GLU A 226 22.16 12.62 1.89
C GLU A 226 20.85 11.85 1.66
N LEU A 227 19.93 11.88 2.63
CA LEU A 227 18.62 11.26 2.50
C LEU A 227 17.77 11.93 1.41
N ALA A 228 17.75 13.26 1.36
CA ALA A 228 17.01 14.02 0.35
C ALA A 228 17.55 13.75 -1.06
N VAL A 229 18.88 13.73 -1.24
CA VAL A 229 19.53 13.40 -2.52
C VAL A 229 19.21 11.97 -2.93
N LYS A 230 19.29 11.00 -2.00
CA LYS A 230 18.89 9.61 -2.26
C LYS A 230 17.44 9.52 -2.72
N GLN A 231 16.53 10.28 -2.10
CA GLN A 231 15.11 10.36 -2.49
C GLN A 231 14.93 10.92 -3.91
N ILE A 232 15.63 12.00 -4.25
CA ILE A 232 15.57 12.63 -5.58
C ILE A 232 16.10 11.68 -6.66
N VAL A 233 17.26 11.04 -6.43
CA VAL A 233 17.84 10.08 -7.38
C VAL A 233 16.92 8.88 -7.58
N SER A 234 16.35 8.34 -6.49
CA SER A 234 15.43 7.21 -6.56
C SER A 234 14.18 7.55 -7.37
N LEU A 235 13.62 8.76 -7.17
CA LEU A 235 12.49 9.25 -7.98
C LEU A 235 12.85 9.35 -9.47
N ASN A 236 14.02 9.90 -9.80
CA ASN A 236 14.44 10.03 -11.20
C ASN A 236 14.59 8.66 -11.88
N ILE A 237 15.12 7.67 -11.18
CA ILE A 237 15.23 6.29 -11.69
C ILE A 237 13.83 5.68 -11.84
N ALA A 238 12.96 5.83 -10.84
CA ALA A 238 11.59 5.35 -10.93
C ALA A 238 10.84 5.96 -12.12
N ASN A 239 11.01 7.26 -12.37
CA ASN A 239 10.38 7.96 -13.49
C ASN A 239 10.71 7.34 -14.86
N THR A 240 11.89 6.73 -15.04
CA THR A 240 12.22 6.04 -16.30
C THR A 240 11.31 4.84 -16.56
N GLU A 241 10.96 4.09 -15.51
CA GLU A 241 10.02 2.97 -15.60
C GLU A 241 8.57 3.47 -15.74
N ILE A 242 8.24 4.56 -15.05
CA ILE A 242 6.91 5.17 -15.10
C ILE A 242 6.59 5.74 -16.49
N ASN A 243 7.55 6.33 -17.19
CA ASN A 243 7.33 6.82 -18.56
C ASN A 243 6.92 5.69 -19.51
N ILE A 244 7.49 4.49 -19.35
CA ILE A 244 7.11 3.31 -20.16
C ILE A 244 5.65 2.92 -19.89
N ILE A 245 5.21 3.05 -18.64
CA ILE A 245 3.81 2.77 -18.25
C ILE A 245 2.87 3.80 -18.87
N ASP A 246 3.27 5.08 -18.91
CA ASP A 246 2.48 6.15 -19.52
C ASP A 246 2.33 5.98 -21.01
N ASP A 247 3.43 5.65 -21.70
CA ASP A 247 3.43 5.39 -23.13
C ASP A 247 2.45 4.26 -23.44
N TYR A 248 2.44 3.19 -22.65
CA TYR A 248 1.47 2.11 -22.78
C TYR A 248 0.01 2.58 -22.58
N ILE A 249 -0.27 3.36 -21.52
CA ILE A 249 -1.61 3.90 -21.24
C ILE A 249 -2.09 4.75 -22.44
N ASN A 250 -1.23 5.61 -22.97
CA ASN A 250 -1.53 6.50 -24.09
C ASN A 250 -1.71 5.73 -25.40
N ASP A 251 -0.79 4.81 -25.72
CA ASP A 251 -0.82 4.00 -26.95
C ASP A 251 -2.05 3.10 -27.02
N LYS A 252 -2.42 2.51 -25.87
CA LYS A 252 -3.63 1.67 -25.74
C LYS A 252 -4.90 2.48 -25.49
N LYS A 253 -4.78 3.80 -25.32
CA LYS A 253 -5.90 4.72 -25.02
C LYS A 253 -6.71 4.27 -23.80
N LEU A 254 -6.04 3.74 -22.78
CA LEU A 254 -6.70 3.32 -21.54
C LEU A 254 -7.22 4.56 -20.82
N LYS A 255 -8.42 4.48 -20.23
CA LYS A 255 -8.98 5.59 -19.42
C LYS A 255 -8.41 5.54 -18.00
N VAL A 256 -7.11 5.75 -17.90
CA VAL A 256 -6.36 5.76 -16.65
C VAL A 256 -5.62 7.09 -16.53
N SER A 257 -5.78 7.75 -15.39
CA SER A 257 -5.12 9.02 -15.10
C SER A 257 -4.11 8.84 -13.97
N LYS A 258 -2.95 9.48 -14.09
CA LYS A 258 -2.07 9.68 -12.93
C LYS A 258 -2.71 10.60 -11.92
N VAL A 259 -2.47 10.28 -10.65
CA VAL A 259 -2.91 11.05 -9.51
C VAL A 259 -1.67 11.50 -8.74
N LYS A 260 -1.59 12.80 -8.44
CA LYS A 260 -0.54 13.38 -7.57
C LYS A 260 0.90 13.06 -8.03
N GLY A 261 1.87 13.34 -7.16
CA GLY A 261 3.26 12.98 -7.34
C GLY A 261 3.86 13.67 -8.57
N GLY A 262 4.01 12.92 -9.66
CA GLY A 262 4.45 13.45 -10.94
C GLY A 262 3.59 14.62 -11.44
N VAL A 263 2.27 14.57 -11.20
CA VAL A 263 1.35 15.66 -11.58
C VAL A 263 1.49 16.87 -10.66
N THR A 264 1.71 16.70 -9.35
CA THR A 264 1.83 17.85 -8.45
C THR A 264 3.20 18.52 -8.53
N ASN A 265 4.24 17.77 -8.87
CA ASN A 265 5.61 18.26 -9.03
C ASN A 265 5.70 19.38 -10.10
N THR A 266 4.83 19.41 -11.11
CA THR A 266 4.83 20.47 -12.13
C THR A 266 4.41 21.84 -11.59
N TYR A 267 3.81 21.91 -10.40
CA TYR A 267 3.39 23.16 -9.76
C TYR A 267 4.41 23.71 -8.78
N TYR A 268 5.47 22.94 -8.49
CA TYR A 268 6.54 23.37 -7.60
C TYR A 268 7.42 24.41 -8.31
N PRO A 269 7.97 25.41 -7.59
CA PRO A 269 8.93 26.34 -8.15
C PRO A 269 10.13 25.65 -8.77
N LYS A 270 10.77 26.32 -9.73
CA LYS A 270 12.02 25.85 -10.32
C LYS A 270 13.05 25.56 -9.21
N ASP A 271 13.82 24.49 -9.39
CA ASP A 271 14.88 24.03 -8.47
C ASP A 271 14.39 23.54 -7.10
N THR A 272 13.07 23.29 -6.95
CA THR A 272 12.49 22.60 -5.80
C THR A 272 12.01 21.21 -6.18
N TYR A 273 12.08 20.28 -5.23
CA TYR A 273 11.78 18.87 -5.48
C TYR A 273 10.53 18.40 -4.73
N ARG A 274 9.66 17.66 -5.40
CA ARG A 274 8.54 16.92 -4.77
C ARG A 274 8.74 15.40 -4.90
N VAL A 275 9.47 14.82 -3.95
CA VAL A 275 9.74 13.36 -3.96
C VAL A 275 8.52 12.54 -3.53
N HIS A 276 8.33 11.41 -4.20
CA HIS A 276 7.33 10.37 -3.91
C HIS A 276 7.90 9.02 -4.36
N MET A 277 7.45 7.93 -3.74
CA MET A 277 7.82 6.56 -4.15
C MET A 277 6.64 5.79 -4.77
N ASP A 278 5.43 6.13 -4.33
CA ASP A 278 4.19 5.52 -4.77
C ASP A 278 3.62 6.36 -5.92
N PHE A 279 3.37 5.71 -7.05
CA PHE A 279 2.73 6.30 -8.23
C PHE A 279 1.28 5.86 -8.27
N ASP A 280 0.40 6.76 -7.85
CA ASP A 280 -1.04 6.54 -7.83
C ASP A 280 -1.63 6.71 -9.23
N TYR A 281 -2.32 5.69 -9.72
CA TYR A 281 -3.18 5.72 -10.89
C TYR A 281 -4.65 5.57 -10.48
N LEU A 282 -5.53 6.19 -11.26
CA LEU A 282 -6.97 6.07 -11.13
C LEU A 282 -7.54 5.60 -12.46
N ALA A 283 -8.01 4.37 -12.48
CA ALA A 283 -8.69 3.79 -13.61
C ALA A 283 -10.18 4.12 -13.57
N TYR A 284 -10.71 4.62 -14.69
CA TYR A 284 -12.11 4.97 -14.82
C TYR A 284 -13.04 3.76 -14.66
N ASN A 285 -12.64 2.63 -15.24
CA ASN A 285 -13.37 1.38 -15.17
C ASN A 285 -12.43 0.23 -14.82
N PHE A 286 -13.01 -0.89 -14.40
CA PHE A 286 -12.26 -2.07 -13.98
C PHE A 286 -11.51 -2.74 -15.15
N ASP A 287 -12.06 -2.71 -16.36
CA ASP A 287 -11.43 -3.35 -17.53
C ASP A 287 -10.11 -2.67 -17.92
N ASP A 288 -10.05 -1.34 -17.91
CA ASP A 288 -8.83 -0.57 -18.13
C ASP A 288 -7.83 -0.77 -16.99
N ALA A 289 -8.31 -0.92 -15.75
CA ALA A 289 -7.47 -1.29 -14.62
C ALA A 289 -6.83 -2.67 -14.83
N TYR A 290 -7.62 -3.67 -15.23
CA TYR A 290 -7.13 -5.02 -15.52
C TYR A 290 -6.12 -5.05 -16.67
N ASN A 291 -6.35 -4.27 -17.73
CA ASN A 291 -5.37 -4.09 -18.83
C ASN A 291 -4.03 -3.53 -18.34
N LEU A 292 -4.07 -2.54 -17.44
CA LEU A 292 -2.85 -1.97 -16.88
C LEU A 292 -2.15 -2.97 -15.94
N ILE A 293 -2.89 -3.65 -15.07
CA ILE A 293 -2.34 -4.64 -14.14
C ILE A 293 -1.64 -5.78 -14.90
N ASN A 294 -2.31 -6.33 -15.93
CA ASN A 294 -1.73 -7.39 -16.76
C ASN A 294 -0.42 -6.94 -17.41
N PHE A 295 -0.38 -5.71 -17.95
CA PHE A 295 0.85 -5.17 -18.53
C PHE A 295 1.97 -5.01 -17.49
N LEU A 296 1.65 -4.50 -16.31
CA LEU A 296 2.63 -4.32 -15.24
C LEU A 296 3.24 -5.65 -14.78
N VAL A 297 2.40 -6.66 -14.55
CA VAL A 297 2.86 -7.98 -14.11
C VAL A 297 3.60 -8.70 -15.24
N GLU A 298 2.93 -8.94 -16.36
CA GLU A 298 3.42 -9.84 -17.41
C GLU A 298 4.54 -9.23 -18.26
N ASN A 299 4.47 -7.92 -18.54
CA ASN A 299 5.40 -7.27 -19.46
C ASN A 299 6.48 -6.45 -18.75
N ARG A 300 6.21 -6.00 -17.52
CA ARG A 300 7.12 -5.13 -16.76
C ARG A 300 7.70 -5.81 -15.51
N GLY A 301 7.22 -6.98 -15.10
CA GLY A 301 7.75 -7.72 -13.95
C GLY A 301 7.45 -7.07 -12.61
N PHE A 302 6.35 -6.32 -12.51
CA PHE A 302 5.82 -5.88 -11.22
C PHE A 302 5.19 -7.05 -10.48
N LYS A 303 5.32 -7.07 -9.16
CA LYS A 303 4.89 -8.17 -8.30
C LYS A 303 4.07 -7.68 -7.12
N PHE A 304 3.25 -8.55 -6.57
CA PHE A 304 2.55 -8.34 -5.31
C PHE A 304 3.54 -8.42 -4.14
N SER A 305 3.52 -7.43 -3.25
CA SER A 305 4.39 -7.39 -2.08
C SER A 305 3.87 -8.27 -0.95
N PHE A 306 4.68 -9.22 -0.50
CA PHE A 306 4.39 -10.06 0.65
C PHE A 306 4.88 -9.39 1.95
N ASN A 307 4.05 -9.36 3.00
CA ASN A 307 4.31 -8.65 4.28
C ASN A 307 4.49 -7.12 4.16
N GLY A 308 3.99 -6.52 3.08
CA GLY A 308 4.02 -5.08 2.81
C GLY A 308 2.68 -4.37 3.01
N SER A 309 2.34 -3.50 2.08
CA SER A 309 1.05 -2.78 1.94
C SER A 309 -0.07 -3.70 1.42
N VAL A 310 -1.29 -3.17 1.28
CA VAL A 310 -2.45 -3.91 0.77
C VAL A 310 -2.21 -4.38 -0.67
N PRO A 311 -2.01 -5.69 -0.93
CA PRO A 311 -1.67 -6.15 -2.27
C PRO A 311 -2.86 -5.99 -3.21
N PHE A 312 -4.07 -6.35 -2.78
CA PHE A 312 -5.31 -6.07 -3.48
C PHE A 312 -6.51 -6.12 -2.52
N SER A 313 -7.48 -5.23 -2.70
CA SER A 313 -8.70 -5.21 -1.92
C SER A 313 -9.88 -4.58 -2.67
N PHE A 314 -11.07 -4.97 -2.23
CA PHE A 314 -12.32 -4.31 -2.56
C PHE A 314 -12.95 -3.64 -1.35
N LYS A 315 -13.77 -2.64 -1.61
CA LYS A 315 -14.61 -1.96 -0.63
C LYS A 315 -15.89 -1.54 -1.33
N ALA A 316 -17.03 -1.67 -0.65
CA ALA A 316 -18.28 -1.07 -1.10
C ALA A 316 -18.55 0.21 -0.30
N VAL A 317 -18.91 1.29 -0.96
CA VAL A 317 -19.27 2.58 -0.32
C VAL A 317 -20.53 3.16 -0.96
N TYR A 318 -21.18 4.08 -0.26
CA TYR A 318 -22.26 4.86 -0.84
C TYR A 318 -21.72 6.10 -1.54
N PHE A 319 -22.20 6.35 -2.75
CA PHE A 319 -22.05 7.62 -3.42
C PHE A 319 -23.40 8.04 -4.00
N LYS A 320 -23.96 9.15 -3.50
CA LYS A 320 -25.28 9.68 -3.90
C LYS A 320 -26.38 8.60 -3.92
N ASP A 321 -26.52 7.92 -2.79
CA ASP A 321 -27.51 6.86 -2.56
C ASP A 321 -27.34 5.58 -3.41
N GLU A 322 -26.25 5.47 -4.17
CA GLU A 322 -25.90 4.24 -4.90
C GLU A 322 -24.72 3.51 -4.26
N GLU A 323 -24.79 2.18 -4.24
CA GLU A 323 -23.65 1.34 -3.84
C GLU A 323 -22.64 1.26 -4.99
N VAL A 324 -21.41 1.69 -4.70
CA VAL A 324 -20.28 1.66 -5.63
C VAL A 324 -19.23 0.70 -5.09
N LEU A 325 -18.69 -0.16 -5.96
CA LEU A 325 -17.56 -1.04 -5.65
C LEU A 325 -16.27 -0.34 -6.08
N ASN A 326 -15.33 -0.25 -5.16
CA ASN A 326 -14.03 0.34 -5.36
C ASN A 326 -12.93 -0.70 -5.12
N GLY A 327 -11.96 -0.73 -6.03
CA GLY A 327 -10.78 -1.60 -5.99
C GLY A 327 -9.51 -0.81 -5.73
N HIS A 328 -8.56 -1.42 -5.03
CA HIS A 328 -7.22 -0.86 -4.82
C HIS A 328 -6.19 -1.98 -4.79
N ILE A 329 -5.22 -1.90 -5.70
CA ILE A 329 -4.11 -2.85 -5.86
C ILE A 329 -2.78 -2.10 -5.74
N HIS A 330 -1.80 -2.74 -5.11
CA HIS A 330 -0.44 -2.25 -4.93
C HIS A 330 0.54 -3.24 -5.55
N LEU A 331 1.38 -2.73 -6.45
CA LEU A 331 2.38 -3.53 -7.16
C LEU A 331 3.76 -2.91 -6.99
N GLU A 332 4.77 -3.74 -6.77
CA GLU A 332 6.15 -3.32 -6.54
C GLU A 332 7.10 -3.90 -7.59
N LYS A 333 8.13 -3.12 -7.95
CA LYS A 333 9.25 -3.57 -8.77
C LYS A 333 10.56 -3.08 -8.18
N ILE A 334 11.56 -3.96 -8.10
CA ILE A 334 12.92 -3.62 -7.69
C ILE A 334 13.76 -3.34 -8.92
N LEU A 335 14.34 -2.14 -8.99
CA LEU A 335 15.23 -1.70 -10.06
C LEU A 335 16.68 -1.75 -9.57
N GLN A 336 17.54 -2.41 -10.35
CA GLN A 336 18.99 -2.47 -10.11
C GLN A 336 19.37 -2.95 -8.70
N ASN A 337 18.51 -3.75 -8.05
CA ASN A 337 18.66 -4.22 -6.66
C ASN A 337 18.82 -3.10 -5.61
N LYS A 338 18.53 -1.84 -5.95
CA LYS A 338 18.81 -0.66 -5.13
C LYS A 338 17.66 0.33 -5.02
N TYR A 339 16.74 0.32 -5.98
CA TYR A 339 15.63 1.25 -6.05
C TYR A 339 14.32 0.48 -6.14
N GLN A 340 13.26 1.10 -5.67
CA GLN A 340 11.92 0.52 -5.65
C GLN A 340 10.98 1.45 -6.42
N VAL A 341 10.12 0.86 -7.24
CA VAL A 341 8.99 1.54 -7.86
C VAL A 341 7.72 0.89 -7.37
N ILE A 342 6.81 1.72 -6.88
CA ILE A 342 5.53 1.30 -6.35
C ILE A 342 4.44 1.90 -7.23
N VAL A 343 3.51 1.07 -7.69
CA VAL A 343 2.36 1.49 -8.48
C VAL A 343 1.08 1.10 -7.74
N ASP A 344 0.29 2.11 -7.37
CA ASP A 344 -1.03 1.97 -6.76
C ASP A 344 -2.10 2.20 -7.83
N ILE A 345 -3.01 1.25 -8.06
CA ILE A 345 -4.11 1.44 -9.02
C ILE A 345 -5.43 1.43 -8.26
N ASN A 346 -6.12 2.58 -8.29
CA ASN A 346 -7.46 2.75 -7.76
C ASN A 346 -8.49 2.53 -8.87
N MET A 347 -9.56 1.79 -8.57
CA MET A 347 -10.60 1.40 -9.53
C MET A 347 -11.96 1.84 -9.00
N GLY A 348 -12.81 2.43 -9.85
CA GLY A 348 -14.16 2.87 -9.48
C GLY A 348 -14.22 4.18 -8.68
N GLY A 349 -13.10 4.67 -8.15
CA GLY A 349 -13.01 5.98 -7.50
C GLY A 349 -11.81 6.09 -6.55
N PHE A 350 -11.44 7.31 -6.21
CA PHE A 350 -10.38 7.57 -5.23
C PHE A 350 -10.98 7.58 -3.81
N PRO A 351 -10.44 6.82 -2.85
CA PRO A 351 -11.02 6.77 -1.51
C PRO A 351 -10.96 8.12 -0.79
N LEU A 352 -12.05 8.49 -0.11
CA LEU A 352 -12.15 9.64 0.77
C LEU A 352 -12.45 9.18 2.20
N GLY A 353 -11.42 9.19 3.04
CA GLY A 353 -11.52 8.70 4.42
C GLY A 353 -11.99 7.25 4.49
N ARG A 354 -12.96 6.98 5.37
CA ARG A 354 -13.52 5.64 5.59
C ARG A 354 -14.86 5.38 4.91
N THR A 355 -15.59 6.42 4.50
CA THR A 355 -17.01 6.26 4.12
C THR A 355 -17.39 6.81 2.78
N GLN A 356 -16.46 7.49 2.10
CA GLN A 356 -16.74 8.18 0.83
C GLN A 356 -15.70 7.84 -0.23
N LEU A 357 -15.99 8.25 -1.46
CA LEU A 357 -15.05 8.25 -2.57
C LEU A 357 -15.25 9.49 -3.44
N ILE A 358 -14.21 9.81 -4.21
CA ILE A 358 -14.24 10.77 -5.30
C ILE A 358 -14.35 9.93 -6.58
N PRO A 359 -15.54 9.82 -7.20
CA PRO A 359 -15.67 9.11 -8.45
C PRO A 359 -14.97 9.89 -9.57
N PHE A 360 -14.38 9.15 -10.49
CA PHE A 360 -13.76 9.76 -11.66
C PHE A 360 -14.74 9.80 -12.82
N ILE A 361 -14.91 10.97 -13.43
CA ILE A 361 -15.77 11.17 -14.61
C ILE A 361 -14.82 11.38 -15.79
N PRO A 362 -14.97 10.63 -16.90
CA PRO A 362 -13.94 10.57 -17.91
C PRO A 362 -13.98 11.81 -18.79
N LYS A 363 -12.98 12.68 -18.67
CA LYS A 363 -12.64 13.70 -19.68
C LYS A 363 -11.13 13.99 -19.65
N ASP A 364 -10.40 13.50 -20.65
CA ASP A 364 -9.03 13.94 -21.00
C ASP A 364 -8.05 14.14 -19.83
N GLY A 365 -8.04 13.21 -18.88
CA GLY A 365 -7.17 13.26 -17.69
C GLY A 365 -7.84 13.86 -16.46
N LEU A 366 -7.03 14.30 -15.50
CA LEU A 366 -7.50 15.01 -14.30
C LEU A 366 -7.11 16.47 -14.39
N SER A 367 -8.09 17.37 -14.23
CA SER A 367 -7.85 18.80 -14.06
C SER A 367 -7.15 19.11 -12.73
N ILE A 368 -6.51 20.28 -12.63
CA ILE A 368 -5.85 20.71 -11.38
C ILE A 368 -6.84 20.81 -10.21
N GLU A 369 -8.11 21.13 -10.49
CA GLU A 369 -9.18 21.18 -9.50
C GLU A 369 -9.54 19.79 -8.97
N GLU A 370 -9.62 18.78 -9.84
CA GLU A 370 -9.86 17.39 -9.45
C GLU A 370 -8.66 16.81 -8.67
N VAL A 371 -7.43 17.08 -9.12
CA VAL A 371 -6.22 16.72 -8.38
C VAL A 371 -6.19 17.40 -7.00
N SER A 372 -6.69 18.63 -6.89
CA SER A 372 -6.81 19.34 -5.61
C SER A 372 -7.83 18.69 -4.68
N CYS A 373 -9.00 18.26 -5.19
CA CYS A 373 -9.97 17.47 -4.41
C CYS A 373 -9.37 16.15 -3.90
N ILE A 374 -8.63 15.44 -4.76
CA ILE A 374 -7.93 14.21 -4.37
C ILE A 374 -6.84 14.51 -3.32
N THR A 375 -6.15 15.64 -3.42
CA THR A 375 -5.11 16.05 -2.46
C THR A 375 -5.69 16.45 -1.12
N ILE A 376 -6.85 17.12 -1.09
CA ILE A 376 -7.62 17.33 0.14
C ILE A 376 -7.94 15.99 0.81
N SER A 377 -8.41 14.98 0.07
CA SER A 377 -8.64 13.65 0.61
C SER A 377 -7.39 13.06 1.30
N HIS A 378 -6.22 13.23 0.69
CA HIS A 378 -4.96 12.71 1.22
C HIS A 378 -4.48 13.37 2.50
N VAL A 379 -4.70 14.67 2.66
CA VAL A 379 -4.39 15.39 3.91
C VAL A 379 -5.04 14.70 5.11
N PHE A 380 -6.18 14.03 4.90
CA PHE A 380 -6.92 13.30 5.94
C PHE A 380 -6.82 11.77 5.83
N LYS A 381 -5.98 11.23 4.94
CA LYS A 381 -5.79 9.77 4.75
C LYS A 381 -5.07 9.13 5.93
N HIS A 382 -4.02 9.78 6.44
CA HIS A 382 -3.13 9.22 7.46
C HIS A 382 -3.51 9.69 8.88
N GLU A 383 -2.78 9.19 9.87
CA GLU A 383 -2.95 9.56 11.29
C GLU A 383 -2.28 10.90 11.63
N THR A 384 -1.28 11.28 10.86
CA THR A 384 -0.64 12.61 10.84
C THR A 384 -0.84 13.26 9.47
N VAL A 385 -0.79 14.59 9.42
CA VAL A 385 -0.76 15.32 8.16
C VAL A 385 0.69 15.36 7.66
N TYR A 386 0.96 14.90 6.44
CA TYR A 386 2.27 15.12 5.84
C TYR A 386 2.36 16.51 5.23
N MET A 387 3.36 17.31 5.61
CA MET A 387 3.50 18.67 5.06
C MET A 387 3.65 18.72 3.54
N LYS A 388 4.12 17.63 2.91
CA LYS A 388 4.15 17.53 1.44
C LYS A 388 2.76 17.73 0.81
N ASP A 389 1.69 17.22 1.42
CA ASP A 389 0.33 17.33 0.89
C ASP A 389 -0.25 18.74 1.12
N ILE A 390 0.15 19.40 2.22
CA ILE A 390 -0.16 20.81 2.49
C ILE A 390 0.56 21.73 1.48
N ASN A 391 1.84 21.46 1.22
CA ASN A 391 2.63 22.20 0.24
C ASN A 391 2.10 21.97 -1.19
N ASP A 392 1.69 20.75 -1.55
CA ASP A 392 1.03 20.44 -2.83
C ASP A 392 -0.20 21.36 -3.02
N LEU A 393 -1.08 21.47 -2.01
CA LEU A 393 -2.26 22.35 -2.06
C LEU A 393 -1.91 23.84 -2.11
N TYR A 394 -0.89 24.28 -1.36
CA TYR A 394 -0.42 25.67 -1.40
C TYR A 394 -0.05 26.10 -2.82
N TYR A 395 0.69 25.25 -3.55
CA TYR A 395 1.12 25.56 -4.92
C TYR A 395 0.00 25.40 -5.94
N MET A 396 -0.81 24.33 -5.88
CA MET A 396 -1.89 24.12 -6.85
C MET A 396 -2.95 25.22 -6.81
N LEU A 397 -3.39 25.63 -5.61
CA LEU A 397 -4.43 26.64 -5.46
C LEU A 397 -3.98 28.05 -5.90
N GLN A 398 -2.68 28.29 -5.99
CA GLN A 398 -2.12 29.54 -6.50
C GLN A 398 -1.87 29.54 -8.00
N ASN A 399 -2.07 28.42 -8.69
CA ASN A 399 -1.88 28.35 -10.11
C ASN A 399 -2.80 29.34 -10.84
N LYS A 400 -2.24 30.09 -11.80
CA LYS A 400 -2.99 31.11 -12.57
C LYS A 400 -4.15 30.51 -13.36
N ASN A 401 -4.05 29.26 -13.77
CA ASN A 401 -5.07 28.55 -14.54
C ASN A 401 -6.13 27.88 -13.66
N PHE A 402 -6.06 28.03 -12.34
CA PHE A 402 -7.01 27.40 -11.41
C PHE A 402 -8.40 28.03 -11.48
N ASN A 403 -9.39 27.25 -11.87
CA ASN A 403 -10.80 27.60 -11.96
C ASN A 403 -11.51 27.40 -10.61
N TRP A 404 -11.55 28.48 -9.83
CA TRP A 404 -12.20 28.54 -8.53
C TRP A 404 -13.71 28.28 -8.52
N LYS A 405 -14.42 28.55 -9.62
CA LYS A 405 -15.84 28.24 -9.71
C LYS A 405 -16.02 26.73 -9.80
N TYR A 406 -15.34 26.12 -10.76
CA TYR A 406 -15.39 24.67 -10.96
C TYR A 406 -14.93 23.90 -9.72
N PHE A 407 -13.84 24.33 -9.08
CA PHE A 407 -13.38 23.72 -7.83
C PHE A 407 -14.42 23.78 -6.69
N ARG A 408 -15.14 24.90 -6.53
CA ARG A 408 -16.23 25.00 -5.55
C ARG A 408 -17.37 24.04 -5.87
N ASP A 409 -17.72 23.92 -7.14
CA ASP A 409 -18.75 22.97 -7.59
C ASP A 409 -18.32 21.52 -7.29
N LEU A 410 -17.04 21.17 -7.55
CA LEU A 410 -16.47 19.86 -7.24
C LEU A 410 -16.42 19.58 -5.74
N THR A 411 -15.91 20.51 -4.92
CA THR A 411 -15.84 20.30 -3.47
C THR A 411 -17.23 20.14 -2.85
N SER A 412 -18.25 20.83 -3.38
CA SER A 412 -19.63 20.60 -2.97
C SER A 412 -20.15 19.24 -3.45
N TYR A 413 -19.86 18.87 -4.70
CA TYR A 413 -20.32 17.62 -5.31
C TYR A 413 -19.73 16.37 -4.61
N TYR A 414 -18.47 16.43 -4.19
CA TYR A 414 -17.76 15.36 -3.48
C TYR A 414 -17.86 15.45 -1.94
N GLU A 415 -18.65 16.39 -1.41
CA GLU A 415 -18.81 16.60 0.04
C GLU A 415 -17.49 16.94 0.78
N LEU A 416 -16.57 17.62 0.08
CA LEU A 416 -15.27 18.06 0.58
C LEU A 416 -15.26 19.48 1.14
N THR A 417 -16.38 20.21 1.08
CA THR A 417 -16.45 21.64 1.46
C THR A 417 -15.88 21.90 2.85
N ASP A 418 -16.26 21.10 3.85
CA ASP A 418 -15.76 21.29 5.23
C ASP A 418 -14.26 21.00 5.33
N TYR A 419 -13.79 19.91 4.71
CA TYR A 419 -12.37 19.56 4.66
C TYR A 419 -11.53 20.68 4.05
N TYR A 420 -11.98 21.20 2.91
CA TYR A 420 -11.35 22.31 2.21
C TYR A 420 -11.33 23.58 3.07
N ASN A 421 -12.43 23.91 3.75
CA ASN A 421 -12.50 25.12 4.57
C ASN A 421 -11.43 25.13 5.68
N TYR A 422 -11.14 23.99 6.31
CA TYR A 422 -10.09 23.90 7.34
C TYR A 422 -8.70 24.11 6.75
N ILE A 423 -8.41 23.47 5.61
CA ILE A 423 -7.15 23.66 4.89
C ILE A 423 -7.01 25.12 4.47
N TYR A 424 -8.04 25.70 3.86
CA TYR A 424 -8.02 27.08 3.39
C TYR A 424 -7.80 28.06 4.54
N HIS A 425 -8.46 27.86 5.69
CA HIS A 425 -8.26 28.69 6.87
C HIS A 425 -6.79 28.67 7.34
N PHE A 426 -6.16 27.50 7.34
CA PHE A 426 -4.74 27.38 7.64
C PHE A 426 -3.86 28.06 6.58
N LEU A 427 -4.05 27.74 5.29
CA LEU A 427 -3.26 28.30 4.20
C LEU A 427 -3.38 29.83 4.13
N SER A 428 -4.56 30.39 4.43
CA SER A 428 -4.78 31.85 4.45
C SER A 428 -3.96 32.60 5.51
N LYS A 429 -3.35 31.89 6.47
CA LYS A 429 -2.41 32.45 7.46
C LYS A 429 -0.95 32.39 7.02
N ILE A 430 -0.65 31.62 5.96
CA ILE A 430 0.69 31.56 5.38
C ILE A 430 0.90 32.81 4.54
N ALA A 431 2.07 33.42 4.66
CA ALA A 431 2.42 34.60 3.87
C ALA A 431 2.23 34.34 2.36
N ASP A 432 1.79 35.37 1.65
CA ASP A 432 1.58 35.40 0.21
C ASP A 432 0.46 34.47 -0.32
N PHE A 433 -0.35 33.86 0.54
CA PHE A 433 -1.52 33.10 0.09
C PHE A 433 -2.68 34.04 -0.29
N PRO A 434 -3.24 33.95 -1.51
CA PRO A 434 -4.28 34.87 -1.96
C PRO A 434 -5.58 34.66 -1.17
N ILE A 435 -6.01 35.70 -0.43
CA ILE A 435 -7.29 35.69 0.29
C ILE A 435 -8.42 35.87 -0.72
N LYS A 436 -9.12 34.79 -1.07
CA LYS A 436 -10.43 34.82 -1.71
C LYS A 436 -11.52 34.67 -0.65
N LYS A 437 -12.56 35.53 -0.67
CA LYS A 437 -13.67 35.45 0.30
C LYS A 437 -14.23 34.02 0.32
N SER A 438 -14.07 33.30 1.43
CA SER A 438 -14.78 32.05 1.64
C SER A 438 -16.25 32.37 1.93
N SER A 439 -17.15 31.56 1.37
CA SER A 439 -18.56 31.64 1.70
C SER A 439 -18.80 30.89 3.01
N ASN A 440 -19.27 31.63 4.00
CA ASN A 440 -19.89 31.23 5.26
C ASN A 440 -19.01 30.71 6.40
N SER A 441 -19.23 31.41 7.52
CA SER A 441 -18.74 31.21 8.87
C SER A 441 -19.26 29.92 9.49
N ILE A 442 -18.44 28.86 9.51
CA ILE A 442 -18.62 27.73 10.45
C ILE A 442 -17.70 27.89 11.68
N TYR A 443 -16.86 28.92 11.71
CA TYR A 443 -15.68 28.99 12.59
C TYR A 443 -15.86 29.58 13.99
N SER A 444 -17.08 29.80 14.48
CA SER A 444 -17.25 30.43 15.80
C SER A 444 -17.30 29.46 16.99
N SER A 445 -17.42 28.13 16.81
CA SER A 445 -17.72 27.21 17.92
C SER A 445 -16.78 26.01 18.11
N LEU A 446 -15.73 25.84 17.31
CA LEU A 446 -14.79 24.70 17.39
C LEU A 446 -13.34 25.17 17.66
N ASN A 447 -13.00 25.59 18.88
CA ASN A 447 -12.51 24.81 20.04
C ASN A 447 -10.96 24.78 20.13
N ARG A 448 -10.39 25.16 21.30
CA ARG A 448 -8.94 25.19 21.61
C ARG A 448 -8.16 23.95 21.13
N LYS A 449 -8.84 22.81 21.02
CA LYS A 449 -8.29 21.50 20.59
C LYS A 449 -7.78 21.46 19.15
N LEU A 450 -8.17 22.41 18.29
CA LEU A 450 -7.75 22.44 16.87
C LEU A 450 -6.66 23.48 16.58
N ASN A 451 -6.20 24.24 17.59
CA ASN A 451 -5.29 25.37 17.41
C ASN A 451 -3.93 25.00 16.81
N MET A 452 -3.52 23.73 16.90
CA MET A 452 -2.23 23.24 16.42
C MET A 452 -2.33 22.41 15.13
N TRP A 453 -3.51 22.33 14.51
CA TRP A 453 -3.64 21.72 13.19
C TRP A 453 -2.92 22.58 12.13
N PRO A 454 -2.15 22.00 11.18
CA PRO A 454 -2.01 20.58 10.85
C PRO A 454 -0.84 19.84 11.53
N TYR A 455 -0.11 20.47 12.44
CA TYR A 455 1.13 19.93 12.99
C TYR A 455 0.93 18.90 14.10
N SER A 456 -0.17 19.01 14.86
CA SER A 456 -0.48 18.12 15.98
C SER A 456 -1.30 16.91 15.53
N PHE A 457 -0.83 15.71 15.90
CA PHE A 457 -1.57 14.45 15.76
C PHE A 457 -2.93 14.55 16.42
N LYS A 458 -2.99 15.05 17.65
CA LYS A 458 -4.22 15.21 18.43
C LYS A 458 -5.22 16.13 17.75
N SER A 459 -4.79 17.32 17.32
CA SER A 459 -5.67 18.26 16.61
C SER A 459 -6.19 17.64 15.31
N HIS A 460 -5.35 16.92 14.57
CA HIS A 460 -5.77 16.23 13.35
C HIS A 460 -6.77 15.10 13.62
N PHE A 461 -6.54 14.28 14.65
CA PHE A 461 -7.45 13.24 15.07
C PHE A 461 -8.85 13.77 15.39
N TYR A 462 -8.94 14.83 16.21
CA TYR A 462 -10.23 15.41 16.57
C TYR A 462 -10.96 16.03 15.37
N LEU A 463 -10.23 16.67 14.46
CA LEU A 463 -10.81 17.18 13.23
C LEU A 463 -11.37 16.04 12.35
N LYS A 464 -10.62 14.96 12.18
CA LYS A 464 -11.08 13.76 11.46
C LYS A 464 -12.32 13.14 12.08
N LEU A 465 -12.34 13.01 13.41
CA LEU A 465 -13.50 12.46 14.13
C LEU A 465 -14.75 13.33 13.95
N LEU A 466 -14.58 14.66 13.98
CA LEU A 466 -15.68 15.60 13.72
C LEU A 466 -16.23 15.43 12.31
N LEU A 467 -15.36 15.47 11.30
CA LEU A 467 -15.74 15.35 9.89
C LEU A 467 -16.41 13.99 9.60
N LEU A 468 -15.87 12.91 10.15
CA LEU A 468 -16.46 11.58 10.06
C LEU A 468 -17.87 11.53 10.66
N CYS A 469 -18.06 12.11 11.85
CA CYS A 469 -19.36 12.17 12.52
C CYS A 469 -20.38 12.97 11.70
N THR A 470 -19.98 14.12 11.14
CA THR A 470 -20.83 14.94 10.28
C THR A 470 -21.25 14.17 9.03
N ASN A 471 -20.31 13.51 8.35
CA ASN A 471 -20.60 12.75 7.14
C ASN A 471 -21.51 11.55 7.43
N ASN A 472 -21.23 10.77 8.47
CA ASN A 472 -22.06 9.63 8.84
C ASN A 472 -23.49 10.05 9.21
N LYS A 473 -23.67 11.20 9.88
CA LYS A 473 -25.02 11.74 10.15
C LYS A 473 -25.75 12.16 8.88
N LYS A 474 -25.03 12.71 7.90
CA LYS A 474 -25.60 13.13 6.62
C LYS A 474 -26.07 11.92 5.81
N ILE A 475 -25.23 10.89 5.72
CA ILE A 475 -25.50 9.70 4.89
C ILE A 475 -26.51 8.77 5.57
N PHE A 476 -26.39 8.53 6.88
CA PHE A 476 -27.16 7.48 7.58
C PHE A 476 -28.25 8.02 8.52
N GLY A 477 -28.39 9.35 8.62
CA GLY A 477 -29.24 10.01 9.59
C GLY A 477 -28.60 10.11 10.98
N TYR A 478 -29.20 10.94 11.85
CA TYR A 478 -28.56 11.36 13.11
C TYR A 478 -28.16 10.21 14.05
N LYS A 479 -29.10 9.30 14.36
CA LYS A 479 -28.88 8.20 15.31
C LYS A 479 -27.89 7.16 14.78
N LYS A 480 -28.18 6.58 13.60
CA LYS A 480 -27.31 5.58 12.96
C LYS A 480 -25.94 6.15 12.62
N GLY A 481 -25.86 7.42 12.22
CA GLY A 481 -24.59 8.09 11.93
C GLY A 481 -23.67 8.20 13.15
N ILE A 482 -24.23 8.45 14.35
CA ILE A 482 -23.44 8.44 15.60
C ILE A 482 -22.97 7.01 15.92
N GLU A 483 -23.86 6.03 15.82
CA GLU A 483 -23.55 4.62 16.09
C GLU A 483 -22.44 4.12 15.16
N GLU A 484 -22.54 4.37 13.86
CA GLU A 484 -21.55 4.02 12.84
C GLU A 484 -20.19 4.70 13.11
N THR A 485 -20.21 5.97 13.52
CA THR A 485 -18.98 6.70 13.91
C THR A 485 -18.29 6.03 15.10
N ILE A 486 -19.05 5.57 16.09
CA ILE A 486 -18.51 4.85 17.26
C ILE A 486 -17.94 3.49 16.83
N GLN A 487 -18.62 2.75 15.95
CA GLN A 487 -18.10 1.46 15.47
C GLN A 487 -16.79 1.64 14.73
N GLN A 488 -16.70 2.62 13.83
CA GLN A 488 -15.47 2.91 13.11
C GLN A 488 -14.36 3.39 14.04
N LEU A 489 -14.66 4.25 15.01
CA LEU A 489 -13.69 4.69 16.01
C LEU A 489 -13.12 3.51 16.82
N CYS A 490 -13.97 2.55 17.17
CA CYS A 490 -13.60 1.36 17.94
C CYS A 490 -13.03 0.23 17.07
N ASN A 491 -12.94 0.39 15.75
CA ASN A 491 -12.58 -0.66 14.77
C ASN A 491 -13.45 -1.92 14.88
N ASN A 492 -14.74 -1.74 15.17
CA ASN A 492 -15.74 -2.81 15.17
C ASN A 492 -16.32 -3.01 13.76
N MET A 493 -17.09 -4.09 13.56
CA MET A 493 -17.83 -4.29 12.30
C MET A 493 -18.84 -3.16 12.09
N ASN A 494 -18.91 -2.67 10.85
CA ASN A 494 -19.87 -1.64 10.45
C ASN A 494 -21.30 -2.19 10.49
N LEU A 495 -22.28 -1.31 10.67
CA LEU A 495 -23.68 -1.71 10.91
C LEU A 495 -24.49 -1.94 9.62
N LEU A 496 -23.95 -1.51 8.48
CA LEU A 496 -24.68 -1.45 7.22
C LEU A 496 -24.26 -2.58 6.30
N ASP A 497 -25.22 -3.44 5.96
CA ASP A 497 -25.04 -4.48 4.95
C ASP A 497 -24.89 -3.84 3.57
N SER A 498 -24.01 -4.40 2.73
CA SER A 498 -24.08 -4.13 1.28
C SER A 498 -25.19 -4.99 0.70
N HIS A 499 -26.01 -4.40 -0.17
CA HIS A 499 -27.03 -5.12 -0.92
C HIS A 499 -26.50 -5.57 -2.28
N LYS A 500 -25.87 -4.67 -3.05
CA LYS A 500 -25.42 -4.95 -4.41
C LYS A 500 -24.20 -5.85 -4.43
N TYR A 501 -23.23 -5.62 -3.54
CA TYR A 501 -21.95 -6.33 -3.52
C TYR A 501 -21.80 -7.27 -2.31
N ARG A 502 -22.90 -7.66 -1.65
CA ARG A 502 -22.91 -8.52 -0.45
C ARG A 502 -22.01 -9.74 -0.56
N LYS A 503 -21.93 -10.33 -1.76
CA LYS A 503 -21.16 -11.56 -2.02
C LYS A 503 -19.63 -11.36 -2.01
N ILE A 504 -19.18 -10.12 -2.17
CA ILE A 504 -17.78 -9.70 -2.04
C ILE A 504 -17.59 -9.00 -0.70
N CYS A 505 -18.37 -7.93 -0.48
CA CYS A 505 -18.34 -7.08 0.70
C CYS A 505 -19.64 -7.27 1.48
N ASN A 506 -19.63 -8.07 2.57
CA ASN A 506 -20.83 -8.27 3.39
C ASN A 506 -21.36 -6.94 3.97
N TYR A 507 -20.45 -6.07 4.39
CA TYR A 507 -20.74 -4.78 5.02
C TYR A 507 -20.18 -3.62 4.22
N MET A 508 -20.94 -2.54 4.14
CA MET A 508 -20.50 -1.26 3.60
C MET A 508 -19.30 -0.73 4.39
N ASN A 509 -18.48 0.08 3.72
CA ASN A 509 -17.29 0.72 4.27
C ASN A 509 -16.22 -0.25 4.83
N THR A 510 -16.40 -1.55 4.65
CA THR A 510 -15.44 -2.57 5.10
C THR A 510 -14.56 -2.99 3.93
N ARG A 511 -13.25 -2.97 4.14
CA ARG A 511 -12.28 -3.45 3.16
C ARG A 511 -12.20 -4.97 3.21
N VAL A 512 -12.33 -5.61 2.05
CA VAL A 512 -12.17 -7.05 1.85
C VAL A 512 -10.90 -7.28 1.05
N TYR A 513 -9.98 -8.03 1.63
CA TYR A 513 -8.69 -8.31 1.02
C TYR A 513 -8.75 -9.53 0.11
N LEU A 514 -8.00 -9.44 -0.98
CA LEU A 514 -7.86 -10.50 -1.96
C LEU A 514 -6.45 -11.03 -1.92
N TYR A 515 -6.34 -12.34 -1.72
CA TYR A 515 -5.06 -13.04 -1.74
C TYR A 515 -4.87 -13.68 -3.13
N PRO A 516 -3.91 -13.23 -3.95
CA PRO A 516 -3.69 -13.83 -5.26
C PRO A 516 -3.25 -15.29 -5.16
N ILE A 517 -3.89 -16.15 -5.95
CA ILE A 517 -3.61 -17.59 -5.98
C ILE A 517 -2.88 -17.95 -7.27
N LEU A 518 -3.34 -17.36 -8.37
CA LEU A 518 -2.90 -17.62 -9.72
C LEU A 518 -3.17 -16.37 -10.55
N LEU A 519 -2.24 -15.99 -11.41
CA LEU A 519 -2.47 -14.95 -12.42
C LEU A 519 -2.46 -15.56 -13.81
N PHE A 520 -3.24 -14.97 -14.71
CA PHE A 520 -3.29 -15.39 -16.10
C PHE A 520 -2.31 -14.54 -16.91
N ASN A 521 -1.53 -15.19 -17.79
CA ASN A 521 -0.60 -14.47 -18.68
C ASN A 521 -1.35 -13.55 -19.66
N ASN A 522 -2.62 -13.86 -19.90
CA ASN A 522 -3.53 -13.05 -20.71
C ASN A 522 -4.85 -12.90 -19.97
N LEU A 523 -5.48 -11.74 -20.14
CA LEU A 523 -6.77 -11.46 -19.53
C LEU A 523 -7.84 -12.47 -19.94
N LEU A 524 -8.44 -13.13 -18.94
CA LEU A 524 -9.60 -13.98 -19.13
C LEU A 524 -10.85 -13.10 -19.27
N ARG A 525 -11.43 -13.05 -20.47
CA ARG A 525 -12.59 -12.20 -20.79
C ARG A 525 -13.80 -13.03 -21.17
N ASN A 526 -15.00 -12.45 -20.99
CA ASN A 526 -16.27 -12.98 -21.48
C ASN A 526 -16.59 -14.41 -21.00
N MET A 527 -16.28 -14.71 -19.74
CA MET A 527 -16.66 -15.99 -19.16
C MET A 527 -18.18 -16.11 -19.10
N LYS A 528 -18.69 -17.25 -19.58
CA LYS A 528 -20.11 -17.56 -19.44
C LYS A 528 -20.36 -18.14 -18.05
N PRO A 529 -21.19 -17.50 -17.21
CA PRO A 529 -21.54 -18.08 -15.91
C PRO A 529 -22.26 -19.41 -16.12
N ASN A 530 -22.10 -20.31 -15.17
CA ASN A 530 -22.79 -21.59 -15.10
C ASN A 530 -23.29 -21.80 -13.66
N ASN A 531 -23.97 -22.91 -13.39
CA ASN A 531 -24.55 -23.15 -12.05
C ASN A 531 -23.52 -23.18 -10.90
N LEU A 532 -22.22 -23.32 -11.20
CA LEU A 532 -21.14 -23.36 -10.23
C LEU A 532 -20.44 -22.00 -10.06
N ILE A 533 -20.48 -21.14 -11.08
CA ILE A 533 -19.76 -19.86 -11.12
C ILE A 533 -20.77 -18.70 -11.12
N GLU A 534 -20.79 -18.02 -9.97
CA GLU A 534 -21.54 -16.79 -9.66
C GLU A 534 -21.11 -15.58 -10.49
N TYR A 535 -21.88 -15.00 -11.42
CA TYR A 535 -21.58 -13.64 -11.91
C TYR A 535 -22.03 -12.60 -10.88
N ILE A 536 -21.13 -11.69 -10.49
CA ILE A 536 -21.44 -10.61 -9.54
C ILE A 536 -21.67 -9.29 -10.29
N ASP A 537 -20.60 -8.67 -10.77
CA ASP A 537 -20.61 -7.44 -11.57
C ASP A 537 -19.20 -7.20 -12.13
N LEU A 538 -19.02 -6.31 -13.11
CA LEU A 538 -17.70 -5.82 -13.54
C LEU A 538 -16.69 -6.92 -13.92
N ASN A 539 -17.16 -7.98 -14.57
CA ASN A 539 -16.37 -9.19 -14.90
C ASN A 539 -15.79 -9.91 -13.67
N ILE A 540 -16.41 -9.73 -12.50
CA ILE A 540 -16.08 -10.44 -11.25
C ILE A 540 -17.01 -11.63 -11.12
N TYR A 541 -16.42 -12.80 -10.96
CA TYR A 541 -17.14 -14.04 -10.72
C TYR A 541 -16.75 -14.65 -9.38
N LYS A 542 -17.64 -15.45 -8.80
CA LYS A 542 -17.41 -16.13 -7.52
C LYS A 542 -17.61 -17.63 -7.65
N TYR A 543 -16.66 -18.38 -7.09
CA TYR A 543 -16.73 -19.82 -6.93
C TYR A 543 -16.33 -20.16 -5.49
N LYS A 544 -17.28 -20.61 -4.66
CA LYS A 544 -17.06 -20.87 -3.22
C LYS A 544 -16.43 -19.64 -2.52
N ASN A 545 -15.21 -19.76 -1.98
CA ASN A 545 -14.45 -18.66 -1.36
C ASN A 545 -13.46 -17.97 -2.31
N LEU A 546 -13.45 -18.36 -3.58
CA LEU A 546 -12.60 -17.80 -4.63
C LEU A 546 -13.36 -16.75 -5.44
N LEU A 547 -12.66 -15.68 -5.80
CA LEU A 547 -13.05 -14.76 -6.86
C LEU A 547 -12.23 -15.04 -8.11
N ILE A 548 -12.91 -15.03 -9.25
CA ILE A 548 -12.28 -15.06 -10.56
C ILE A 548 -12.39 -13.65 -11.13
N LEU A 549 -11.24 -13.03 -11.38
CA LEU A 549 -11.10 -11.74 -12.04
C LEU A 549 -10.43 -11.95 -13.40
N PRO A 550 -10.54 -11.01 -14.34
CA PRO A 550 -9.88 -11.14 -15.64
C PRO A 550 -8.37 -11.35 -15.56
N ILE A 551 -7.72 -10.86 -14.49
CA ILE A 551 -6.28 -10.99 -14.26
C ILE A 551 -5.88 -12.29 -13.54
N GLY A 552 -6.80 -13.04 -12.93
CA GLY A 552 -6.44 -14.20 -12.13
C GLY A 552 -7.50 -14.69 -11.15
N ILE A 553 -7.09 -15.68 -10.34
CA ILE A 553 -7.90 -16.27 -9.26
C ILE A 553 -7.39 -15.75 -7.92
N PHE A 554 -8.32 -15.31 -7.09
CA PHE A 554 -8.04 -14.71 -5.79
C PHE A 554 -8.89 -15.37 -4.71
N MET A 555 -8.35 -15.52 -3.52
CA MET A 555 -9.10 -15.96 -2.36
C MET A 555 -9.60 -14.76 -1.54
N LEU A 556 -10.87 -14.82 -1.12
CA LEU A 556 -11.45 -13.84 -0.22
C LEU A 556 -10.98 -14.08 1.22
N GLN A 557 -10.35 -13.08 1.83
CA GLN A 557 -10.04 -13.12 3.25
C GLN A 557 -11.28 -12.71 4.06
N ASP A 558 -12.31 -13.57 4.11
CA ASP A 558 -13.45 -13.40 5.01
C ASP A 558 -13.09 -13.99 6.39
N GLY A 559 -12.99 -13.15 7.41
CA GLY A 559 -12.30 -13.41 8.68
C GLY A 559 -12.85 -14.53 9.58
N ASN A 560 -13.74 -15.38 9.08
CA ASN A 560 -14.49 -16.38 9.86
C ASN A 560 -14.47 -17.82 9.31
N LYS A 561 -13.80 -18.13 8.20
CA LYS A 561 -13.73 -19.51 7.66
C LYS A 561 -12.29 -19.98 7.48
N SER A 562 -11.86 -20.93 8.32
CA SER A 562 -10.61 -21.67 8.09
C SER A 562 -10.79 -22.63 6.92
N ILE A 563 -9.92 -22.55 5.91
CA ILE A 563 -9.77 -23.53 4.83
C ILE A 563 -8.39 -24.17 4.94
N THR A 564 -8.27 -25.48 4.75
CA THR A 564 -6.96 -26.17 4.73
C THR A 564 -6.31 -26.03 3.36
N HIS A 565 -4.99 -26.17 3.28
CA HIS A 565 -4.25 -26.02 2.01
C HIS A 565 -4.70 -27.09 1.01
N HIS A 566 -4.84 -28.34 1.48
CA HIS A 566 -5.41 -29.43 0.69
C HIS A 566 -6.78 -29.09 0.09
N LYS A 567 -7.71 -28.55 0.89
CA LYS A 567 -9.05 -28.20 0.41
C LYS A 567 -8.99 -27.06 -0.61
N LEU A 568 -8.15 -26.05 -0.37
CA LEU A 568 -7.97 -24.98 -1.33
C LEU A 568 -7.42 -25.51 -2.67
N ASN A 569 -6.41 -26.37 -2.66
CA ASN A 569 -5.84 -26.96 -3.88
C ASN A 569 -6.88 -27.77 -4.66
N GLN A 570 -7.73 -28.52 -3.98
CA GLN A 570 -8.84 -29.24 -4.61
C GLN A 570 -9.82 -28.26 -5.27
N GLU A 571 -10.24 -27.20 -4.56
CA GLU A 571 -11.15 -26.19 -5.10
C GLU A 571 -10.54 -25.44 -6.29
N ILE A 572 -9.24 -25.16 -6.29
CA ILE A 572 -8.52 -24.54 -7.41
C ILE A 572 -8.45 -25.49 -8.60
N SER A 573 -8.13 -26.76 -8.38
CA SER A 573 -8.03 -27.76 -9.45
C SER A 573 -9.36 -27.96 -10.16
N GLU A 574 -10.44 -28.14 -9.38
CA GLU A 574 -11.82 -28.18 -9.89
C GLU A 574 -12.14 -26.90 -10.69
N LEU A 575 -11.78 -25.73 -10.18
CA LEU A 575 -12.04 -24.47 -10.84
C LEU A 575 -11.28 -24.33 -12.16
N ILE A 576 -9.99 -24.66 -12.21
CA ILE A 576 -9.18 -24.60 -13.44
C ILE A 576 -9.78 -25.48 -14.53
N GLU A 577 -10.22 -26.69 -14.19
CA GLU A 577 -10.90 -27.58 -15.12
C GLU A 577 -12.20 -26.98 -15.65
N ILE A 578 -13.03 -26.38 -14.77
CA ILE A 578 -14.26 -25.69 -15.16
C ILE A 578 -13.98 -24.52 -16.09
N LEU A 579 -12.90 -23.76 -15.84
CA LEU A 579 -12.51 -22.61 -16.65
C LEU A 579 -11.88 -23.01 -17.99
N GLY A 580 -11.41 -24.27 -18.13
CA GLY A 580 -10.66 -24.73 -19.30
C GLY A 580 -9.33 -23.99 -19.47
N VAL A 581 -8.73 -23.54 -18.36
CA VAL A 581 -7.46 -22.80 -18.37
C VAL A 581 -6.30 -23.78 -18.39
N ASP A 582 -5.40 -23.60 -19.36
CA ASP A 582 -4.12 -24.31 -19.35
C ASP A 582 -3.17 -23.66 -18.32
N LEU A 583 -2.68 -24.45 -17.37
CA LEU A 583 -1.73 -24.01 -16.35
C LEU A 583 -0.41 -23.49 -16.94
N THR A 584 -0.05 -23.84 -18.18
CA THR A 584 1.13 -23.24 -18.84
C THR A 584 0.93 -21.78 -19.22
N ASN A 585 -0.32 -21.31 -19.27
CA ASN A 585 -0.69 -19.92 -19.55
C ASN A 585 -0.92 -19.10 -18.28
N CYS A 586 -0.40 -19.58 -17.15
CA CYS A 586 -0.49 -18.90 -15.87
C CYS A 586 0.88 -18.50 -15.35
N ASP A 587 0.93 -17.35 -14.69
CA ASP A 587 2.11 -16.89 -13.99
C ASP A 587 2.03 -17.34 -12.53
N PHE A 588 3.18 -17.71 -12.00
CA PHE A 588 3.39 -18.15 -10.62
C PHE A 588 4.50 -17.34 -9.93
N ASP A 589 5.20 -16.47 -10.66
CA ASP A 589 6.27 -15.61 -10.17
C ASP A 589 5.78 -14.17 -9.94
N PHE A 590 4.62 -14.03 -9.30
CA PHE A 590 3.95 -12.75 -9.12
C PHE A 590 4.06 -12.19 -7.69
N TYR A 591 4.87 -12.79 -6.82
CA TYR A 591 5.13 -12.29 -5.47
C TYR A 591 6.57 -11.86 -5.27
N ILE A 592 6.78 -10.84 -4.43
CA ILE A 592 8.09 -10.40 -3.96
C ILE A 592 8.08 -10.16 -2.45
N GLU A 593 9.18 -10.44 -1.76
CA GLU A 593 9.35 -10.05 -0.36
C GLU A 593 9.54 -8.53 -0.26
N SER A 594 8.79 -7.87 0.62
CA SER A 594 8.91 -6.42 0.82
C SER A 594 10.33 -6.02 1.26
N ARG A 595 11.01 -5.19 0.45
CA ARG A 595 12.39 -4.72 0.67
C ARG A 595 12.44 -3.43 1.49
N LYS A 596 12.17 -3.56 2.80
CA LYS A 596 12.16 -2.44 3.75
C LYS A 596 13.50 -1.68 3.82
N ASP A 597 14.61 -2.32 3.50
CA ASP A 597 15.93 -1.70 3.40
C ASP A 597 16.05 -0.66 2.28
N LEU A 598 15.20 -0.78 1.25
CA LEU A 598 15.12 0.16 0.14
C LEU A 598 14.11 1.27 0.38
N TRP A 599 13.30 1.18 1.43
CA TRP A 599 12.33 2.21 1.77
C TRP A 599 13.05 3.52 2.12
N LEU A 600 12.61 4.59 1.48
CA LEU A 600 13.17 5.93 1.68
C LEU A 600 12.47 6.71 2.80
N TYR A 601 11.52 6.07 3.51
CA TYR A 601 10.69 6.65 4.58
C TYR A 601 10.80 5.87 5.89
#